data_AF-A0A1X1FHA3-F1
#
_entry.id   AF-A0A1X1FHA3-F1
#
_cell.length_a   1.000
_cell.length_b   1.000
_cell.length_c   1.000
_cell.angle_alpha   90.00
_cell.angle_beta   90.00
_cell.angle_gamma   90.00
#
_symmetry.space_group_name_H-M   'P 1'
#
loop_
_entity.id
_entity.type
_entity.pdbx_description
1 polymer ?
#
loop_
_entity_poly.entity_id
_entity_poly.type
_entity_poly.pdbx_seq_one_letter_code
_entity_poly.pdbx_strand_id
1 'polypeptide(L)' 'MSFSPKLIVADVSLIISIALGLFIQKASLADDVKIGLVILAGIFLMVSVVINLVVATQRRKEKRQK' A
#
# COMPACT_ATOMS: atom_id res chain seq x y z
N MET A 1 -21.01 -6.15 -9.38
CA MET A 1 -19.53 -6.03 -9.29
C MET A 1 -19.10 -6.66 -7.98
N SER A 2 -18.43 -7.83 -8.02
CA SER A 2 -17.97 -8.50 -6.81
C SER A 2 -16.86 -7.67 -6.16
N PHE A 3 -17.15 -7.09 -5.00
CA PHE A 3 -16.17 -6.39 -4.17
C PHE A 3 -15.06 -7.38 -3.81
N SER A 4 -13.81 -7.08 -4.20
CA SER A 4 -12.65 -7.87 -3.77
C SER A 4 -12.05 -7.20 -2.54
N PRO A 5 -12.22 -7.75 -1.32
CA PRO A 5 -11.69 -7.15 -0.09
C PRO A 5 -10.18 -6.89 -0.17
N LYS A 6 -9.46 -7.66 -0.99
CA LYS A 6 -8.03 -7.50 -1.26
C LYS A 6 -7.71 -6.12 -1.87
N LEU A 7 -8.49 -5.68 -2.85
CA LEU A 7 -8.27 -4.38 -3.51
C LEU A 7 -8.49 -3.21 -2.54
N ILE A 8 -9.51 -3.30 -1.68
CA ILE A 8 -9.76 -2.28 -0.64
C ILE A 8 -8.57 -2.18 0.31
N VAL A 9 -8.05 -3.32 0.77
CA VAL A 9 -6.87 -3.33 1.65
C VAL A 9 -5.64 -2.71 0.96
N ALA A 10 -5.46 -2.96 -0.34
CA ALA A 10 -4.38 -2.35 -1.11
C ALA A 10 -4.52 -0.82 -1.20
N ASP A 11 -5.73 -0.33 -1.46
CA ASP A 11 -6.01 1.11 -1.58
C ASP A 11 -5.89 1.83 -0.23
N VAL A 12 -6.42 1.24 0.85
CA VAL A 12 -6.29 1.80 2.20
C VAL A 12 -4.83 1.81 2.64
N SER A 13 -4.06 0.75 2.37
CA SER A 13 -2.63 0.71 2.68
C SER A 13 -1.84 1.80 1.92
N LEU A 14 -2.20 2.05 0.66
CA LEU A 14 -1.60 3.11 -0.14
C LEU A 14 -1.90 4.50 0.44
N ILE A 15 -3.17 4.76 0.77
CA ILE A 15 -3.61 6.03 1.37
C ILE A 15 -2.86 6.28 2.68
N ILE A 16 -2.72 5.27 3.54
CA ILE A 16 -1.98 5.38 4.81
C ILE A 16 -0.50 5.68 4.56
N SER A 17 0.13 5.01 3.60
CA SER A 17 1.54 5.25 3.24
C SER A 17 1.77 6.71 2.80
N ILE A 18 0.90 7.24 1.94
CA ILE A 18 0.99 8.63 1.47
C ILE A 18 0.73 9.61 2.62
N ALA A 19 -0.29 9.36 3.44
CA ALA A 19 -0.62 10.19 4.59
C ALA A 19 0.53 10.26 5.60
N LEU A 20 1.19 9.12 5.88
CA LEU A 20 2.38 9.06 6.72
C LEU A 20 3.52 9.89 6.12
N GLY A 21 3.78 9.76 4.81
CA GLY A 21 4.81 10.55 4.13
C GLY A 21 4.58 12.06 4.23
N LEU A 22 3.33 12.51 4.07
CA LEU A 22 2.96 13.92 4.23
C LEU A 22 3.04 14.39 5.68
N PHE A 23 2.67 13.53 6.63
CA PHE A 23 2.73 13.82 8.06
C PHE A 23 4.18 13.98 8.53
N ILE A 24 5.09 13.08 8.12
CA ILE A 24 6.52 13.14 8.45
C ILE A 24 7.15 14.45 7.97
N GLN A 25 6.77 14.93 6.79
CA GLN A 25 7.30 16.19 6.25
C GLN A 25 6.81 17.43 7.01
N LYS A 26 5.61 17.39 7.58
CA LYS A 26 5.02 18.53 8.30
C LYS A 26 5.29 18.52 9.80
N ALA A 27 5.55 17.35 10.38
CA ALA A 27 5.72 17.20 11.81
C ALA A 27 7.19 17.40 12.23
N SER A 28 7.42 18.25 13.23
CA SER A 28 8.73 18.40 13.87
C SER A 28 8.96 17.27 14.87
N LEU A 29 9.22 16.07 14.34
CA LEU A 29 9.52 14.87 15.12
C LEU A 29 11.04 14.71 15.34
N ALA A 30 11.42 13.97 16.37
CA ALA A 30 12.79 13.52 16.54
C ALA A 30 13.20 12.60 15.37
N ASP A 31 14.48 12.65 14.98
CA ASP A 31 14.94 12.01 13.75
C ASP A 31 14.79 10.47 13.79
N ASP A 32 15.01 9.85 14.95
CA ASP A 32 14.78 8.40 15.15
C ASP A 32 13.31 8.01 14.90
N VAL A 33 12.37 8.87 15.32
CA VAL A 33 10.93 8.66 15.11
C VAL A 33 10.56 8.83 13.64
N LYS A 34 11.14 9.83 12.96
CA LYS A 34 10.94 10.02 11.51
C LYS A 34 11.42 8.80 10.73
N ILE A 35 12.59 8.26 11.06
CA ILE A 35 13.14 7.06 10.42
C ILE A 35 12.19 5.87 10.62
N GLY A 36 11.68 5.66 11.83
CA GLY A 36 10.69 4.61 12.11
C GLY A 36 9.41 4.75 11.28
N LEU A 37 8.89 5.97 11.15
CA LEU A 37 7.70 6.25 10.34
C LEU A 37 7.93 6.10 8.84
N VAL A 38 9.13 6.42 8.33
CA VAL A 38 9.51 6.19 6.92
C VAL A 38 9.53 4.69 6.62
N ILE A 39 10.13 3.88 7.49
CA ILE A 39 10.13 2.42 7.36
C ILE A 39 8.70 1.88 7.35
N LEU A 40 7.86 2.35 8.27
CA LEU A 40 6.46 1.96 8.36
C LEU A 40 5.68 2.32 7.08
N ALA A 41 5.86 3.53 6.55
CA ALA A 41 5.26 3.96 5.29
C ALA A 41 5.72 3.08 4.11
N GLY A 42 6.99 2.68 4.09
CA GLY A 42 7.55 1.76 3.10
C GLY A 42 6.91 0.36 3.15
N ILE A 43 6.67 -0.19 4.34
CA ILE A 43 5.99 -1.47 4.51
C ILE A 43 4.57 -1.41 3.94
N PHE A 44 3.81 -0.34 4.26
CA PHE A 44 2.45 -0.16 3.71
C PHE A 44 2.44 -0.03 2.19
N LEU A 45 3.41 0.69 1.62
CA LEU A 45 3.59 0.79 0.17
C LEU A 45 3.83 -0.60 -0.44
N MET A 46 4.74 -1.39 0.16
CA MET A 46 5.09 -2.72 -0.33
C MET A 46 3.87 -3.66 -0.33
N VAL A 47 3.08 -3.66 0.75
CA VAL A 47 1.85 -4.45 0.85
C VAL A 47 0.85 -4.08 -0.24
N SER A 48 0.64 -2.77 -0.48
CA SER A 48 -0.25 -2.29 -1.54
C SER A 48 0.18 -2.78 -2.92
N VAL A 49 1.48 -2.66 -3.24
CA VAL A 49 2.05 -3.09 -4.52
C VAL A 49 1.90 -4.60 -4.71
N VAL A 50 2.23 -5.41 -3.69
CA VAL A 50 2.14 -6.87 -3.76
C VAL A 50 0.70 -7.32 -4.01
N ILE A 51 -0.28 -6.77 -3.29
CA ILE A 51 -1.68 -7.14 -3.49
C ILE A 51 -2.13 -6.78 -4.91
N ASN A 52 -1.79 -5.60 -5.40
CA ASN A 52 -2.12 -5.18 -6.76
C ASN A 52 -1.48 -6.08 -7.82
N LEU A 53 -0.21 -6.47 -7.65
CA LEU A 53 0.47 -7.41 -8.53
C LEU A 53 -0.17 -8.80 -8.54
N VAL A 54 -0.54 -9.32 -7.37
CA VAL A 54 -1.23 -10.62 -7.25
C VAL A 54 -2.58 -10.58 -7.94
N VAL A 55 -3.38 -9.54 -7.72
CA VAL A 55 -4.69 -9.38 -8.36
C VAL A 55 -4.54 -9.23 -9.88
N ALA A 56 -3.58 -8.43 -10.35
CA ALA A 56 -3.31 -8.29 -11.78
C ALA A 56 -2.90 -9.62 -12.41
N THR A 57 -2.09 -10.41 -11.72
CA THR A 57 -1.65 -11.75 -12.18
C THR A 57 -2.82 -12.73 -12.22
N GLN A 58 -3.68 -12.74 -11.20
CA GLN A 58 -4.90 -13.57 -11.18
C GLN A 58 -5.83 -13.25 -12.35
N ARG A 59 -6.11 -11.96 -12.59
CA ARG A 59 -6.92 -11.52 -13.74
C ARG A 59 -6.33 -11.94 -15.08
N ARG A 60 -4.99 -11.93 -15.23
CA ARG A 60 -4.32 -12.39 -16.46
C ARG A 60 -4.46 -13.90 -16.65
N LYS A 61 -4.40 -14.70 -15.58
CA LYS A 61 -4.62 -16.15 -15.65
C LYS A 61 -6.07 -16.48 -16.03
N GLU A 62 -7.04 -15.81 -15.42
CA GLU A 62 -8.47 -15.98 -15.74
C GLU A 62 -8.78 -15.64 -17.20
N LYS A 63 -8.15 -14.59 -17.76
CA LYS A 63 -8.32 -14.21 -19.17
C LYS A 63 -7.68 -15.18 -20.17
N ARG A 64 -6.71 -16.01 -19.76
CA ARG A 64 -6.08 -17.03 -20.62
C ARG A 64 -6.82 -18.37 -20.59
N GLN A 65 -7.70 -18.58 -19.61
CA GLN A 65 -8.51 -19.80 -19.47
C GLN A 65 -9.94 -19.65 -20.02
N LYS A 66 -10.32 -18.47 -20.48
CA LYS A 66 -11.53 -18.22 -21.29
C LYS A 66 -11.15 -18.11 -22.75
#